data_AF-A0A444ZHW4-F1
#
_entry.id   AF-A0A444ZHW4-F1
#
_cell.length_a   1.000
_cell.length_b   1.000
_cell.length_c   1.000
_cell.angle_alpha   90.00
_cell.angle_beta   90.00
_cell.angle_gamma   90.00
#
_symmetry.space_group_name_H-M   'P 1'
#
loop_
_entity.id
_entity.type
_entity.pdbx_description
1 polymer ?
#
loop_
_entity_poly.entity_id
_entity_poly.type
_entity_poly.pdbx_seq_one_letter_code
_entity_poly.pdbx_strand_id
1 'polypeptide(L)'
;MQDTSNNIVLTKPFSVLAQESDAETAYKAPNLMKRILSLFKNVRPGSDLTHFQLPALFNLPKSTLQIYGEQVYSTSTDLLSKCNKGKSPVDRLTSVVAWYISTKRPTIFGVVPYNPILGETHHVSKGNLNVLLEQVHLCY
;
A
#
# COMPACT_ATOMS: atom_id res chain seq x y z
N MET A 1 -2.59 -33.96 30.30
CA MET A 1 -3.41 -32.77 29.95
C MET A 1 -2.68 -31.55 30.45
N GLN A 2 -2.02 -30.81 29.57
CA GLN A 2 -1.44 -29.50 29.88
C GLN A 2 -1.90 -28.55 28.79
N ASP A 3 -2.56 -27.51 29.25
CA ASP A 3 -3.33 -26.53 28.48
C ASP A 3 -2.36 -25.61 27.72
N THR A 4 -2.36 -25.70 26.39
CA THR A 4 -1.56 -24.84 25.52
C THR A 4 -2.28 -23.50 25.42
N SER A 5 -1.96 -22.57 26.32
CA SER A 5 -2.40 -21.19 26.25
C SER A 5 -1.97 -20.58 24.91
N ASN A 6 -2.88 -20.56 23.94
CA ASN A 6 -2.75 -19.82 22.69
C ASN A 6 -2.71 -18.33 23.02
N ASN A 7 -1.51 -17.81 23.31
CA ASN A 7 -1.24 -16.38 23.38
C ASN A 7 -1.39 -15.80 21.96
N ILE A 8 -2.63 -15.50 21.58
CA ILE A 8 -2.91 -14.64 20.43
C ILE A 8 -2.44 -13.25 20.85
N VAL A 9 -1.20 -12.93 20.50
CA VAL A 9 -0.69 -11.55 20.58
C VAL A 9 -1.42 -10.76 19.52
N LEU A 10 -2.54 -10.15 19.92
CA LEU A 10 -3.22 -9.16 19.11
C LEU A 10 -2.30 -7.93 19.04
N THR A 11 -1.41 -7.91 18.05
CA THR A 11 -0.59 -6.72 17.77
C THR A 11 -1.53 -5.55 17.63
N LYS A 12 -1.38 -4.54 18.50
CA LYS A 12 -2.17 -3.31 18.45
C LYS A 12 -2.17 -2.79 17.01
N PRO A 13 -3.31 -2.29 16.48
CA PRO A 13 -3.36 -1.74 15.14
C PRO A 13 -2.20 -0.75 15.00
N PHE A 14 -1.40 -0.99 13.97
CA PHE A 14 -0.10 -0.37 13.75
C PHE A 14 -0.25 1.16 13.89
N SER A 15 0.14 1.68 15.04
CA SER A 15 0.05 3.09 15.36
C SER A 15 1.27 3.76 14.73
N VAL A 16 1.27 3.90 13.39
CA VAL A 16 2.36 4.51 12.59
C VAL A 16 2.70 5.94 13.05
N LEU A 17 1.90 6.55 13.92
CA LEU A 17 2.15 7.89 14.45
C LEU A 17 3.13 7.94 15.63
N ALA A 18 3.51 6.80 16.22
CA ALA A 18 4.37 6.77 17.40
C ALA A 18 5.27 5.55 17.46
N GLN A 19 6.18 5.39 16.49
CA GLN A 19 7.46 4.76 16.78
C GLN A 19 8.52 5.18 15.75
N GLU A 20 9.52 5.84 16.30
CA GLU A 20 10.79 6.22 15.68
C GLU A 20 11.58 4.96 15.34
N SER A 21 12.06 4.85 14.10
CA SER A 21 13.22 4.02 13.74
C SER A 21 13.77 4.47 12.39
N ASP A 22 14.87 5.22 12.44
CA ASP A 22 15.94 5.39 11.42
C ASP A 22 15.59 5.30 9.93
N ALA A 23 14.79 6.25 9.44
CA ALA A 23 14.87 6.66 8.04
C ALA A 23 14.45 8.14 7.92
N GLU A 24 15.40 9.00 7.52
CA GLU A 24 15.23 10.42 7.23
C GLU A 24 14.22 10.65 6.08
N THR A 25 12.90 10.56 6.30
CA THR A 25 11.85 11.22 5.48
C THR A 25 10.41 10.95 5.97
N ALA A 26 10.17 10.83 7.28
CA ALA A 26 8.81 10.74 7.79
C ALA A 26 8.12 12.12 7.75
N TYR A 27 7.37 12.39 6.68
CA TYR A 27 6.58 13.62 6.49
C TYR A 27 5.53 13.77 7.62
N LYS A 28 5.85 14.55 8.67
CA LYS A 28 4.94 14.86 9.79
C LYS A 28 4.21 16.17 9.52
N ALA A 29 3.08 16.12 8.82
CA ALA A 29 2.19 17.28 8.74
C ALA A 29 1.48 17.48 10.09
N PRO A 30 1.62 18.64 10.77
CA PRO A 30 0.92 18.89 12.02
C PRO A 30 -0.61 18.95 11.79
N ASN A 31 -1.37 18.24 12.63
CA ASN A 31 -2.84 18.19 12.63
C ASN A 31 -3.51 17.61 11.36
N LEU A 32 -2.92 16.57 10.75
CA LEU A 32 -3.44 15.92 9.55
C LEU A 32 -4.94 15.56 9.63
N MET A 33 -5.40 14.93 10.72
CA MET A 33 -6.81 14.54 10.89
C MET A 33 -7.79 15.73 10.88
N LYS A 34 -7.45 16.85 11.54
CA LYS A 34 -8.30 18.05 11.53
C LYS A 34 -8.42 18.63 10.12
N ARG A 35 -7.34 18.56 9.33
CA ARG A 35 -7.33 19.02 7.94
C ARG A 35 -8.14 18.08 7.03
N ILE A 36 -7.99 16.76 7.17
CA ILE A 36 -8.82 15.76 6.46
C ILE A 36 -10.30 16.04 6.73
N LEU A 37 -10.70 16.18 8.00
CA LEU A 37 -12.08 16.47 8.36
C LEU A 37 -12.57 17.82 7.81
N SER A 38 -11.68 18.81 7.68
CA SER A 38 -12.03 20.10 7.06
C SER A 38 -12.31 20.00 5.56
N LEU A 39 -11.64 19.09 4.85
CA LEU A 39 -11.85 18.85 3.42
C LEU A 39 -13.23 18.25 3.13
N PHE A 40 -13.73 17.41 4.04
CA PHE A 40 -15.03 16.74 3.88
C PHE A 40 -16.23 17.53 4.38
N LYS A 41 -16.05 18.74 4.95
CA LYS A 41 -17.17 19.53 5.50
C LYS A 41 -18.28 19.84 4.49
N ASN A 42 -17.91 19.98 3.22
CA ASN A 42 -18.84 20.31 2.14
C ASN A 42 -19.11 19.11 1.21
N VAL A 43 -18.55 17.94 1.52
CA VAL A 43 -18.72 16.71 0.73
C VAL A 43 -19.89 15.93 1.30
N ARG A 44 -20.83 15.53 0.44
CA ARG A 44 -21.97 14.72 0.84
C ARG A 44 -21.65 13.24 0.62
N PRO A 45 -22.19 12.31 1.43
CA PRO A 45 -22.11 10.89 1.12
C PRO A 45 -22.64 10.63 -0.31
N GLY A 46 -21.85 9.96 -1.14
CA GLY A 46 -22.18 9.69 -2.54
C GLY A 46 -21.70 10.75 -3.55
N SER A 47 -21.00 11.81 -3.13
CA SER A 47 -20.34 12.74 -4.04
C SER A 47 -19.21 12.04 -4.82
N ASP A 48 -19.14 12.29 -6.13
CA ASP A 48 -17.99 11.93 -6.95
C ASP A 48 -16.78 12.80 -6.57
N LEU A 49 -15.63 12.16 -6.30
CA LEU A 49 -14.39 12.81 -5.89
C LEU A 49 -13.34 12.84 -7.00
N THR A 50 -13.69 12.44 -8.22
CA THR A 50 -12.73 12.35 -9.34
C THR A 50 -12.05 13.68 -9.64
N HIS A 51 -12.75 14.80 -9.50
CA HIS A 51 -12.21 16.16 -9.66
C HIS A 51 -11.85 16.85 -8.34
N PHE A 52 -11.83 16.12 -7.22
CA PHE A 52 -11.54 16.71 -5.92
C PHE A 52 -10.05 17.07 -5.80
N GLN A 53 -9.75 18.37 -5.73
CA GLN A 53 -8.37 18.84 -5.59
C GLN A 53 -7.91 18.73 -4.15
N LEU A 54 -7.02 17.78 -3.89
CA LEU A 54 -6.35 17.64 -2.60
C LEU A 54 -5.18 18.63 -2.49
N PRO A 55 -5.04 19.35 -1.36
CA PRO A 55 -3.84 20.14 -1.10
C PRO A 55 -2.57 19.28 -1.17
N ALA A 56 -1.48 19.82 -1.71
CA ALA A 56 -0.21 19.11 -1.89
C ALA A 56 0.40 18.55 -0.57
N LEU A 57 -0.03 19.08 0.59
CA LEU A 57 0.32 18.55 1.91
C LEU A 57 -0.12 17.09 2.12
N PHE A 58 -1.10 16.62 1.36
CA PHE A 58 -1.57 15.24 1.41
C PHE A 58 -0.86 14.34 0.38
N ASN A 59 0.05 14.88 -0.43
CA ASN A 59 0.77 14.08 -1.41
C ASN A 59 1.91 13.33 -0.74
N LEU A 60 1.88 12.01 -0.93
CA LEU A 60 3.02 11.16 -0.66
C LEU A 60 4.10 11.45 -1.72
N PRO A 61 5.40 11.45 -1.37
CA PRO A 61 6.50 11.63 -2.34
C PRO A 61 6.72 10.38 -3.21
N LYS A 62 5.63 9.79 -3.74
CA LYS A 62 5.63 8.63 -4.63
C LYS A 62 4.52 8.77 -5.66
N SER A 63 4.77 8.34 -6.90
CA SER A 63 3.72 8.20 -7.90
C SER A 63 2.88 6.94 -7.66
N THR A 64 1.70 6.89 -8.28
CA THR A 64 0.84 5.70 -8.20
C THR A 64 1.54 4.46 -8.75
N LEU A 65 2.39 4.61 -9.78
CA LEU A 65 3.18 3.52 -10.34
C LEU A 65 4.18 2.97 -9.30
N GLN A 66 4.85 3.85 -8.55
CA GLN A 66 5.77 3.44 -7.48
C GLN A 66 5.05 2.71 -6.34
N ILE A 67 3.86 3.18 -5.94
CA ILE A 67 3.05 2.50 -4.91
C ILE A 67 2.64 1.10 -5.35
N TYR A 68 2.19 0.95 -6.60
CA TYR A 68 1.84 -0.37 -7.14
C TYR A 68 3.07 -1.29 -7.21
N GLY A 69 4.21 -0.78 -7.68
CA GLY A 69 5.47 -1.53 -7.68
C GLY A 69 5.79 -2.04 -6.28
N GLU A 70 5.78 -1.16 -5.28
CA GLU A 70 6.09 -1.50 -3.89
C GLU A 70 5.23 -2.63 -3.34
N GLN A 71 3.95 -2.67 -3.68
CA GLN A 71 3.04 -3.74 -3.27
C GLN A 71 3.46 -5.12 -3.80
N VAL A 72 4.10 -5.18 -4.97
CA VAL A 72 4.52 -6.42 -5.63
C VAL A 72 5.88 -6.92 -5.11
N TYR A 73 6.88 -6.03 -5.00
CA TYR A 73 8.25 -6.45 -4.63
C TYR A 73 8.57 -6.32 -3.14
N SER A 74 7.85 -5.51 -2.37
CA SER A 74 8.15 -5.28 -0.96
C SER A 74 7.55 -6.38 -0.08
N THR A 75 7.95 -7.62 -0.32
CA THR A 75 7.65 -8.74 0.58
C THR A 75 8.92 -9.14 1.32
N SER A 76 8.84 -9.47 2.61
CA SER A 76 9.99 -10.03 3.34
C SER A 76 10.31 -11.46 2.88
N THR A 77 9.31 -12.15 2.33
CA THR A 77 9.39 -13.55 1.88
C THR A 77 9.10 -13.69 0.40
N ASP A 78 9.80 -14.61 -0.28
CA ASP A 78 9.53 -14.97 -1.67
C ASP A 78 8.25 -15.81 -1.80
N LEU A 79 7.09 -15.13 -1.77
CA LEU A 79 5.77 -15.74 -1.88
C LEU A 79 5.45 -16.17 -3.32
N LEU A 80 5.98 -15.47 -4.33
CA LEU A 80 5.78 -15.82 -5.74
C LEU A 80 6.40 -17.18 -6.07
N SER A 81 7.60 -17.47 -5.57
CA SER A 81 8.21 -18.79 -5.78
C SER A 81 7.40 -19.93 -5.15
N LYS A 82 6.73 -19.69 -4.02
CA LYS A 82 5.84 -20.68 -3.38
C LYS A 82 4.63 -21.03 -4.25
N CYS A 83 4.13 -20.08 -5.04
CA CYS A 83 2.98 -20.29 -5.93
C CYS A 83 3.24 -21.43 -6.94
N ASN A 84 4.48 -21.62 -7.40
CA ASN A 84 4.84 -22.68 -8.34
C ASN A 84 5.39 -23.96 -7.68
N LYS A 85 5.78 -23.91 -6.41
CA LYS A 85 6.41 -25.03 -5.69
C LYS A 85 5.44 -25.92 -4.90
N GLY A 86 4.15 -25.58 -4.85
CA GLY A 86 3.12 -26.35 -4.14
C GLY A 86 2.87 -27.73 -4.76
N LYS A 87 2.74 -28.76 -3.90
CA LYS A 87 2.59 -30.17 -4.31
C LYS A 87 1.24 -30.43 -4.97
N SER A 88 0.16 -29.89 -4.40
CA SER A 88 -1.19 -29.99 -4.96
C SER A 88 -1.65 -28.68 -5.62
N PRO A 89 -2.65 -28.72 -6.53
CA PRO A 89 -3.27 -27.50 -7.05
C PRO A 89 -3.83 -26.58 -5.96
N VAL A 90 -4.36 -27.16 -4.87
CA VAL A 90 -4.91 -26.40 -3.74
C VAL A 90 -3.83 -25.65 -2.98
N ASP A 91 -2.66 -26.27 -2.78
CA ASP A 91 -1.51 -25.60 -2.12
C ASP A 91 -1.01 -24.41 -2.94
N ARG A 92 -0.97 -24.56 -4.27
CA ARG A 92 -0.57 -23.48 -5.19
C ARG A 92 -1.58 -22.33 -5.13
N LEU A 93 -2.87 -22.63 -5.17
CA LEU A 93 -3.93 -21.61 -5.05
C LEU A 93 -3.85 -20.89 -3.70
N THR A 94 -3.66 -21.62 -2.60
CA THR A 94 -3.50 -21.05 -1.26
C THR A 94 -2.31 -20.09 -1.20
N SER A 95 -1.21 -20.44 -1.87
CA SER A 95 -0.02 -19.57 -1.96
C SER A 95 -0.29 -18.31 -2.78
N VAL A 96 -1.06 -18.41 -3.88
CA VAL A 96 -1.47 -17.24 -4.68
C VAL A 96 -2.36 -16.30 -3.87
N VAL A 97 -3.32 -16.83 -3.11
CA VAL A 97 -4.20 -16.05 -2.24
C VAL A 97 -3.38 -15.34 -1.14
N ALA A 98 -2.46 -16.06 -0.50
CA ALA A 98 -1.56 -15.49 0.50
C ALA A 98 -0.69 -14.36 -0.08
N TRP A 99 -0.13 -14.55 -1.29
CA TRP A 99 0.60 -13.50 -2.00
C TRP A 99 -0.29 -12.30 -2.29
N TYR A 100 -1.47 -12.49 -2.85
CA TYR A 100 -2.40 -11.40 -3.17
C TYR A 100 -2.79 -10.57 -1.94
N ILE A 101 -3.09 -11.22 -0.81
CA ILE A 101 -3.40 -10.50 0.43
C ILE A 101 -2.18 -9.72 0.91
N SER A 102 -0.97 -10.27 0.77
CA SER A 102 0.26 -9.57 1.16
C SER A 102 0.55 -8.29 0.37
N THR A 103 0.04 -8.17 -0.86
CA THR A 103 0.20 -6.95 -1.67
C THR A 103 -0.76 -5.84 -1.26
N LYS A 104 -1.80 -6.14 -0.47
CA LYS A 104 -2.75 -5.16 0.09
C LYS A 104 -2.15 -4.46 1.31
N ARG A 105 -1.06 -3.73 1.10
CA ARG A 105 -0.48 -2.87 2.15
C ARG A 105 -1.40 -1.68 2.42
N PRO A 106 -1.72 -1.39 3.69
CA PRO A 106 -2.48 -0.19 4.01
C PRO A 106 -1.65 1.03 3.66
N THR A 107 -2.17 1.87 2.77
CA THR A 107 -1.64 3.22 2.58
C THR A 107 -1.91 4.03 3.84
N ILE A 108 -1.02 4.98 4.17
CA ILE A 108 -1.26 5.89 5.29
C ILE A 108 -2.58 6.62 5.02
N PHE A 109 -3.49 6.59 6.00
CA PHE A 109 -4.81 7.19 5.85
C PHE A 109 -4.69 8.70 5.58
N GLY A 110 -5.33 9.15 4.49
CA GLY A 110 -5.39 10.56 4.13
C GLY A 110 -4.20 11.10 3.35
N VAL A 111 -3.23 10.26 2.93
CA VAL A 111 -2.24 10.67 1.92
C VAL A 111 -2.50 9.95 0.61
N VAL A 112 -2.29 10.65 -0.49
CA VAL A 112 -2.46 10.13 -1.85
C VAL A 112 -1.13 10.19 -2.60
N PRO A 113 -0.81 9.19 -3.42
CA PRO A 113 0.34 9.29 -4.33
C PRO A 113 0.09 10.36 -5.40
N TYR A 114 1.17 10.81 -6.04
CA TYR A 114 1.06 11.63 -7.24
C TYR A 114 0.36 10.86 -8.37
N ASN A 115 -0.51 11.58 -9.08
CA ASN A 115 -1.12 11.10 -10.32
C ASN A 115 -0.04 10.97 -11.39
N PRO A 116 0.16 9.78 -11.98
CA PRO A 116 1.16 9.61 -13.01
C PRO A 116 0.84 10.43 -14.26
N ILE A 117 1.87 10.94 -14.93
CA ILE A 117 1.71 11.58 -16.24
C ILE A 117 1.60 10.53 -17.35
N LEU A 118 1.02 10.88 -18.50
CA LEU A 118 0.96 9.97 -19.65
C LEU A 118 2.38 9.58 -20.09
N GLY A 119 2.61 8.27 -20.25
CA GLY A 119 3.94 7.73 -20.57
C GLY A 119 4.92 7.69 -19.41
N GLU A 120 4.52 8.06 -18.18
CA GLU A 120 5.33 7.79 -17.00
C GLU A 120 5.60 6.29 -16.89
N THR A 121 6.84 5.92 -16.59
CA THR A 121 7.25 4.53 -16.39
C THR A 121 7.88 4.32 -15.01
N HIS A 122 7.66 3.14 -14.45
CA HIS A 122 8.36 2.69 -13.25
C HIS A 122 8.88 1.27 -13.46
N HIS A 123 10.18 1.08 -13.23
CA HIS A 123 10.84 -0.21 -13.34
C HIS A 123 11.52 -0.57 -12.02
N VAL A 124 11.34 -1.82 -11.59
CA VAL A 124 11.96 -2.38 -10.39
C VAL A 124 12.31 -3.85 -10.57
N SER A 125 13.49 -4.22 -10.12
CA SER A 125 14.00 -5.59 -10.13
C SER A 125 14.30 -6.05 -8.71
N LYS A 126 13.87 -7.26 -8.34
CA LYS A 126 14.19 -7.91 -7.07
C LYS A 126 14.50 -9.39 -7.32
N GLY A 127 15.78 -9.75 -7.27
CA GLY A 127 16.23 -11.08 -7.66
C GLY A 127 15.84 -11.36 -9.11
N ASN A 128 15.06 -12.42 -9.34
CA ASN A 128 14.59 -12.81 -10.68
C ASN A 128 13.23 -12.18 -11.07
N LEU A 129 12.65 -11.33 -10.20
CA LEU A 129 11.39 -10.64 -10.47
C LEU A 129 11.69 -9.26 -11.07
N ASN A 130 11.15 -8.99 -12.25
CA ASN A 130 11.20 -7.68 -12.90
C ASN A 130 9.78 -7.17 -13.10
N VAL A 131 9.51 -5.93 -12.68
CA VAL A 131 8.20 -5.28 -12.80
C VAL A 131 8.40 -3.98 -13.57
N LEU A 132 7.69 -3.85 -14.68
CA LEU A 132 7.62 -2.64 -15.50
C LEU A 132 6.17 -2.16 -15.52
N LEU A 133 5.97 -0.88 -15.21
CA LEU A 133 4.68 -0.22 -15.17
C LEU A 133 4.74 1.01 -16.05
N GLU A 134 3.65 1.29 -16.77
CA GLU A 134 3.50 2.46 -17.61
C GLU A 134 2.10 3.05 -17.46
N GLN A 135 2.01 4.37 -17.41
CA GLN A 135 0.75 5.08 -17.49
C GLN A 135 0.32 5.22 -18.96
N VAL A 136 -0.62 4.39 -19.40
CA VAL A 136 -1.08 4.33 -20.80
C VAL A 136 -2.27 5.25 -21.12
N HIS A 137 -2.95 5.78 -20.11
CA HIS A 137 -4.13 6.64 -20.30
C HIS A 137 -4.33 7.61 -19.12
N LEU A 138 -4.81 8.82 -19.39
CA LEU A 138 -5.23 9.76 -18.35
C LEU A 138 -6.76 9.75 -18.27
N CYS A 139 -7.32 9.37 -17.12
CA CYS A 139 -8.75 9.51 -16.88
C CYS A 139 -9.07 11.01 -16.73
N TYR A 140 -9.70 11.59 -17.75
CA TYR A 140 -10.29 12.94 -17.72
C TYR A 140 -11.81 12.85 -17.61
#